data_AF-A9CGX4-F1
#
_entry.id   AF-A9CGX4-F1
#
_cell.length_a   1.000
_cell.length_b   1.000
_cell.length_c   1.000
_cell.angle_alpha   90.00
_cell.angle_beta   90.00
_cell.angle_gamma   90.00
#
_symmetry.space_group_name_H-M   'P 1'
#
loop_
_entity.id
_entity.type
_entity.pdbx_description
1 polymer ?
#
loop_
_entity_poly.entity_id
_entity_poly.type
_entity_poly.pdbx_seq_one_letter_code
_entity_poly.pdbx_strand_id
1 'polypeptide(L)'
;MDVALALPLLVGLIAIALFFDFLNGLHDAANSIATIVSTRVLRPQYAVAWAAFFNFIAFLFFGLHVAETLGTGIIDPAIVSPQVIFAALIGAIVWNIVTWIFGIPSSSSHALIGGLVGAGFAKVGFNSIVWSGLLKTVGAIFMSPAIGFFLALLLVLAVSWLFVRQTPFAVDRTFRIMQFISASPYCPGHCADNR
;
A
#
# COMPACT_ATOMS: atom_id res chain seq x y z
N MET A 1 -11.47 -17.40 -28.56
CA MET A 1 -11.28 -15.96 -28.82
C MET A 1 -10.41 -15.86 -30.06
N ASP A 2 -10.86 -15.14 -31.09
CA ASP A 2 -10.04 -14.91 -32.28
C ASP A 2 -8.74 -14.21 -31.89
N VAL A 3 -7.61 -14.66 -32.43
CA VAL A 3 -6.27 -14.12 -32.12
C VAL A 3 -6.21 -12.60 -32.36
N ALA A 4 -7.02 -12.10 -33.29
CA ALA A 4 -7.19 -10.68 -33.59
C ALA A 4 -7.80 -9.84 -32.45
N LEU A 5 -8.62 -10.44 -31.58
CA LEU A 5 -9.21 -9.78 -30.41
C LEU A 5 -8.39 -10.01 -29.14
N ALA A 6 -7.61 -11.09 -29.08
CA ALA A 6 -6.78 -11.43 -27.92
C ALA A 6 -5.62 -10.45 -27.72
N LEU A 7 -4.93 -10.06 -28.80
CA LEU A 7 -3.79 -9.13 -28.75
C LEU A 7 -4.19 -7.72 -28.30
N PRO A 8 -5.22 -7.06 -28.88
CA PRO A 8 -5.66 -5.74 -28.42
C PRO A 8 -6.15 -5.75 -26.97
N LEU A 9 -6.85 -6.82 -26.55
CA LEU A 9 -7.33 -6.94 -25.17
C LEU A 9 -6.16 -7.09 -24.19
N LEU A 10 -5.13 -7.87 -24.55
CA LEU A 10 -3.92 -8.02 -23.75
C LEU A 10 -3.16 -6.70 -23.63
N VAL A 11 -2.97 -5.99 -24.74
CA VAL A 11 -2.31 -4.66 -24.73
C VAL A 11 -3.10 -3.66 -23.89
N GLY A 12 -4.43 -3.64 -24.03
CA GLY A 12 -5.30 -2.80 -23.20
C GLY A 12 -5.21 -3.14 -21.71
N LEU A 13 -5.17 -4.43 -21.37
CA LEU A 13 -5.04 -4.89 -19.98
C LEU A 13 -3.68 -4.50 -19.39
N ILE A 14 -2.59 -4.64 -20.15
CA ILE A 14 -1.25 -4.20 -19.73
C ILE A 14 -1.24 -2.69 -19.52
N ALA A 15 -1.82 -1.91 -20.45
CA ALA A 15 -1.86 -0.45 -20.34
C ALA A 15 -2.63 0.00 -19.08
N ILE A 16 -3.76 -0.63 -18.77
CA ILE A 16 -4.52 -0.33 -17.54
C ILE A 16 -3.77 -0.76 -16.29
N ALA A 17 -3.12 -1.92 -16.30
CA ALA A 17 -2.32 -2.37 -15.17
C ALA A 17 -1.17 -1.39 -14.89
N LEU A 18 -0.45 -0.96 -15.92
CA LEU A 18 0.60 0.06 -15.79
C LEU A 18 0.05 1.40 -15.29
N PHE A 19 -1.15 1.79 -15.72
CA PHE A 19 -1.80 3.00 -15.25
C PHE A 19 -2.22 2.91 -13.77
N PHE A 20 -2.74 1.76 -13.34
CA PHE A 20 -3.03 1.48 -11.94
C PHE A 20 -1.75 1.53 -11.09
N ASP A 21 -0.67 0.89 -11.54
CA ASP A 21 0.62 0.91 -10.85
C ASP A 21 1.19 2.33 -10.72
N PHE A 22 1.05 3.14 -11.78
CA PHE A 22 1.44 4.54 -11.75
C PHE A 22 0.64 5.34 -10.70
N LEU A 23 -0.69 5.20 -10.68
CA LEU A 23 -1.53 5.84 -9.67
C LEU A 23 -1.20 5.35 -8.25
N ASN A 24 -0.94 4.05 -8.09
CA ASN A 24 -0.54 3.47 -6.82
C ASN A 24 0.77 4.09 -6.32
N GLY A 25 1.79 4.16 -7.20
CA GLY A 25 3.07 4.79 -6.90
C GLY A 25 2.93 6.27 -6.50
N LEU A 26 1.99 7.01 -7.08
CA LEU A 26 1.70 8.39 -6.69
C LEU A 26 1.11 8.50 -5.28
N HIS A 27 0.15 7.64 -4.93
CA HIS A 27 -0.44 7.58 -3.59
C HIS A 27 0.61 7.22 -2.53
N ASP A 28 1.44 6.21 -2.81
CA ASP A 28 2.51 5.78 -1.90
C ASP A 28 3.61 6.83 -1.73
N ALA A 29 3.98 7.49 -2.82
CA ALA A 29 4.93 8.59 -2.77
C ALA A 29 4.37 9.74 -1.91
N ALA A 30 3.10 10.11 -2.09
CA ALA A 30 2.46 11.16 -1.30
C ALA A 30 2.46 10.84 0.20
N ASN A 31 2.11 9.60 0.57
CA ASN A 31 2.12 9.15 1.96
C ASN A 31 3.53 9.18 2.56
N SER A 32 4.54 8.76 1.79
CA SER A 32 5.94 8.68 2.25
C SER A 32 6.63 10.04 2.35
N ILE A 33 6.26 11.02 1.53
CA ILE A 33 6.87 12.36 1.54
C ILE A 33 6.14 13.38 2.41
N ALA A 34 4.88 13.13 2.77
CA ALA A 34 4.05 14.07 3.52
C ALA A 34 4.72 14.55 4.82
N THR A 35 5.38 13.65 5.54
CA THR A 35 6.10 13.97 6.79
C THR A 35 7.35 14.82 6.54
N ILE A 36 8.17 14.49 5.55
CA ILE A 36 9.41 15.22 5.21
C ILE A 36 9.12 16.62 4.65
N VAL A 37 8.06 16.74 3.85
CA VAL A 37 7.65 18.02 3.25
C VAL A 37 6.96 18.91 4.29
N SER A 38 6.09 18.36 5.14
CA SER A 38 5.41 19.14 6.22
C SER A 38 6.40 19.66 7.28
N THR A 39 7.44 18.90 7.58
CA THR A 39 8.54 19.31 8.48
C THR A 39 9.55 20.25 7.80
N ARG A 40 9.35 20.58 6.51
CA ARG A 40 10.20 21.47 5.69
C ARG A 40 11.66 21.03 5.61
N VAL A 41 11.94 19.73 5.77
CA VAL A 41 13.29 19.18 5.70
C VAL A 41 13.80 19.15 4.25
N LEU A 42 12.92 18.86 3.28
CA LEU A 42 13.23 18.85 1.85
C LEU A 42 12.17 19.63 1.05
N ARG A 43 12.60 20.26 -0.05
CA ARG A 43 11.67 20.88 -1.00
C ARG A 43 10.86 19.78 -1.71
N PRO A 44 9.59 20.02 -2.07
CA PRO A 44 8.71 19.01 -2.66
C PRO A 44 9.31 18.29 -3.88
N GLN A 45 10.02 19.02 -4.74
CA GLN A 45 10.66 18.49 -5.95
C GLN A 45 11.69 17.38 -5.63
N TYR A 46 12.53 17.59 -4.61
CA TYR A 46 13.53 16.60 -4.19
C TYR A 46 12.89 15.45 -3.42
N ALA A 47 11.83 15.71 -2.66
CA ALA A 47 11.09 14.66 -1.95
C ALA A 47 10.44 13.68 -2.93
N VAL A 48 9.87 14.17 -4.05
CA VAL A 48 9.31 13.32 -5.11
C VAL A 48 10.40 12.49 -5.79
N ALA A 49 11.55 13.10 -6.13
CA ALA A 49 12.67 12.36 -6.73
C ALA A 49 13.22 11.28 -5.78
N TRP A 50 13.29 11.58 -4.49
CA TRP A 50 13.68 10.63 -3.45
C TRP A 50 12.67 9.48 -3.34
N ALA A 51 11.38 9.76 -3.26
CA ALA A 51 10.34 8.73 -3.22
C ALA A 51 10.36 7.85 -4.48
N ALA A 52 10.53 8.43 -5.67
CA ALA A 52 10.62 7.66 -6.91
C ALA A 52 11.83 6.71 -6.91
N PHE A 53 13.00 7.18 -6.45
CA PHE A 53 14.21 6.37 -6.35
C PHE A 53 14.04 5.18 -5.39
N PHE A 54 13.50 5.42 -4.19
CA PHE A 54 13.28 4.35 -3.21
C PHE A 54 12.16 3.40 -3.62
N ASN A 55 11.09 3.88 -4.26
CA ASN A 55 10.03 3.02 -4.80
C ASN A 55 10.59 2.08 -5.89
N PHE A 56 11.44 2.62 -6.78
CA PHE A 56 12.13 1.83 -7.81
C PHE A 56 13.13 0.82 -7.23
N ILE A 57 13.94 1.21 -6.25
CA ILE A 57 14.87 0.29 -5.58
C ILE A 57 14.11 -0.80 -4.82
N ALA A 58 13.05 -0.42 -4.09
CA ALA A 58 12.23 -1.41 -3.40
C ALA A 58 11.73 -2.47 -4.38
N PHE A 59 11.34 -2.08 -5.62
CA PHE A 59 10.89 -3.03 -6.64
C PHE A 59 11.97 -4.06 -7.02
N LEU A 60 13.24 -3.67 -7.05
CA LEU A 60 14.36 -4.55 -7.37
C LEU A 60 14.72 -5.55 -6.25
N PHE A 61 14.49 -5.19 -4.98
CA PHE A 61 14.94 -5.98 -3.83
C PHE A 61 13.83 -6.78 -3.13
N PHE A 62 12.59 -6.29 -3.13
CA PHE A 62 11.45 -6.99 -2.55
C PHE A 62 10.68 -7.69 -3.68
N GLY A 63 10.50 -9.02 -3.58
CA GLY A 63 9.86 -9.83 -4.63
C GLY A 63 8.35 -9.63 -4.79
N LEU A 64 7.73 -10.41 -5.67
CA LEU A 64 6.30 -10.40 -6.03
C LEU A 64 5.36 -11.03 -4.98
N HIS A 65 5.75 -11.04 -3.70
CA HIS A 65 5.04 -11.79 -2.65
C HIS A 65 3.58 -11.35 -2.45
N VAL A 66 3.25 -10.09 -2.73
CA VAL A 66 1.86 -9.61 -2.56
C VAL A 66 0.98 -9.88 -3.77
N ALA A 67 1.56 -9.95 -4.97
CA ALA A 67 0.81 -10.34 -6.17
C ALA A 67 0.27 -11.78 -6.06
N GLU A 68 1.05 -12.70 -5.48
CA GLU A 68 0.64 -14.10 -5.29
C GLU A 68 -0.46 -14.26 -4.23
N THR A 69 -0.37 -13.50 -3.13
CA THR A 69 -1.37 -13.55 -2.05
C THR A 69 -2.69 -12.88 -2.43
N LEU A 70 -2.66 -11.79 -3.21
CA LEU A 70 -3.87 -11.13 -3.73
C LEU A 70 -4.57 -11.96 -4.81
N GLY A 71 -3.83 -12.62 -5.70
CA GLY A 71 -4.39 -13.35 -6.83
C GLY A 71 -5.05 -14.68 -6.48
N THR A 72 -4.56 -15.39 -5.45
CA THR A 72 -5.05 -16.74 -5.08
C THR A 72 -5.82 -16.77 -3.76
N GLY A 73 -5.64 -15.77 -2.90
CA GLY A 73 -6.23 -15.76 -1.56
C GLY A 73 -7.66 -15.24 -1.49
N ILE A 74 -8.13 -14.48 -2.50
CA ILE A 74 -9.36 -13.67 -2.39
C ILE A 74 -10.46 -14.14 -3.33
N ILE A 75 -10.11 -14.63 -4.51
CA ILE A 75 -11.03 -15.11 -5.54
C ILE A 75 -10.56 -16.46 -6.04
N ASP A 76 -11.50 -17.36 -6.34
CA ASP A 76 -11.19 -18.65 -6.93
C ASP A 76 -10.45 -18.49 -8.28
N PRO A 77 -9.22 -19.03 -8.44
CA PRO A 77 -8.46 -18.94 -9.68
C PRO A 77 -9.23 -19.44 -10.91
N ALA A 78 -10.16 -20.39 -10.74
CA ALA A 78 -10.92 -20.98 -11.84
C ALA A 78 -11.83 -19.97 -12.56
N ILE A 79 -12.19 -18.87 -11.89
CA ILE A 79 -13.06 -17.83 -12.45
C ILE A 79 -12.30 -16.58 -12.87
N VAL A 80 -11.01 -16.50 -12.60
CA VAL A 80 -10.16 -15.37 -13.00
C VAL A 80 -10.02 -15.40 -14.53
N SER A 81 -10.70 -14.46 -15.20
CA SER A 81 -10.54 -14.23 -16.64
C SER A 81 -10.02 -12.82 -16.89
N PRO A 82 -9.44 -12.53 -18.07
CA PRO A 82 -8.94 -11.20 -18.42
C PRO A 82 -9.99 -10.09 -18.19
N GLN A 83 -11.27 -10.39 -18.42
CA GLN A 83 -12.39 -9.47 -18.19
C GLN A 83 -12.60 -9.15 -16.71
N VAL A 84 -12.42 -10.14 -15.82
CA VAL A 84 -12.53 -9.94 -14.36
C VAL A 84 -11.40 -9.06 -13.86
N ILE A 85 -10.16 -9.33 -14.32
CA ILE A 85 -8.99 -8.51 -13.98
C ILE A 85 -9.18 -7.08 -14.48
N PHE A 86 -9.66 -6.92 -15.71
CA PHE A 86 -9.94 -5.61 -16.30
C PHE A 86 -10.99 -4.82 -15.50
N ALA A 87 -12.11 -5.47 -15.14
CA ALA A 87 -13.15 -4.87 -14.31
C ALA A 87 -12.64 -4.51 -12.90
N ALA A 88 -11.82 -5.38 -12.30
CA ALA A 88 -11.22 -5.14 -10.99
C ALA A 88 -10.27 -3.94 -11.01
N LEU A 89 -9.38 -3.87 -12.01
CA LEU A 89 -8.45 -2.75 -12.18
C LEU A 89 -9.18 -1.44 -12.42
N ILE A 90 -10.21 -1.42 -13.27
CA ILE A 90 -11.02 -0.20 -13.49
C ILE A 90 -11.71 0.22 -12.20
N GLY A 91 -12.32 -0.71 -11.46
CA GLY A 91 -12.95 -0.41 -10.18
C GLY A 91 -11.97 0.20 -9.18
N ALA A 92 -10.76 -0.38 -9.09
CA ALA A 92 -9.69 0.11 -8.24
C ALA A 92 -9.18 1.49 -8.67
N ILE A 93 -8.96 1.72 -9.98
CA ILE A 93 -8.55 3.01 -10.54
C ILE A 93 -9.59 4.09 -10.25
N VAL A 94 -10.87 3.80 -10.53
CA VAL A 94 -11.97 4.76 -10.28
C VAL A 94 -12.01 5.12 -8.81
N TRP A 95 -11.90 4.14 -7.92
CA TRP A 95 -11.85 4.39 -6.49
C TRP A 95 -10.64 5.24 -6.08
N ASN A 96 -9.45 4.92 -6.60
CA ASN A 96 -8.21 5.67 -6.34
C ASN A 96 -8.27 7.12 -6.84
N ILE A 97 -8.96 7.38 -7.95
CA ILE A 97 -9.19 8.74 -8.46
C ILE A 97 -10.19 9.47 -7.56
N VAL A 98 -11.28 8.81 -7.17
CA VAL A 98 -12.29 9.40 -6.27
C VAL A 98 -11.64 9.80 -4.95
N THR A 99 -10.90 8.89 -4.31
CA THR A 99 -10.23 9.19 -3.02
C THR A 99 -9.20 10.31 -3.17
N TRP A 100 -8.49 10.36 -4.30
CA TRP A 100 -7.57 11.45 -4.59
C TRP A 100 -8.26 12.81 -4.72
N ILE A 101 -9.37 12.89 -5.47
CA ILE A 101 -10.15 14.13 -5.63
C ILE A 101 -10.65 14.64 -4.27
N PHE A 102 -11.07 13.73 -3.38
CA PHE A 102 -11.55 14.09 -2.04
C PHE A 102 -10.43 14.24 -1.00
N GLY A 103 -9.16 14.00 -1.37
CA GLY A 103 -8.02 14.05 -0.44
C GLY A 103 -8.09 13.01 0.68
N ILE A 104 -8.82 11.91 0.47
CA ILE A 104 -8.97 10.84 1.45
C ILE A 104 -7.77 9.89 1.33
N PRO A 105 -6.98 9.68 2.39
CA PRO A 105 -5.92 8.68 2.37
C PRO A 105 -6.55 7.31 2.18
N SER A 106 -6.21 6.64 1.08
CA SER A 106 -6.74 5.33 0.71
C SER A 106 -5.61 4.38 0.39
N SER A 107 -5.82 3.10 0.67
CA SER A 107 -4.87 2.04 0.33
C SER A 107 -5.28 1.40 -0.99
N SER A 108 -4.39 1.45 -1.98
CA SER A 108 -4.63 0.88 -3.31
C SER A 108 -4.80 -0.64 -3.27
N SER A 109 -4.14 -1.34 -2.36
CA SER A 109 -4.32 -2.79 -2.20
C SER A 109 -5.77 -3.11 -1.83
N HIS A 110 -6.40 -2.33 -0.95
CA HIS A 110 -7.80 -2.49 -0.59
C HIS A 110 -8.76 -2.11 -1.72
N ALA A 111 -8.43 -1.07 -2.49
CA ALA A 111 -9.17 -0.72 -3.69
C ALA A 111 -9.16 -1.87 -4.72
N LEU A 112 -8.01 -2.53 -4.89
CA LEU A 112 -7.86 -3.68 -5.77
C LEU A 112 -8.62 -4.90 -5.28
N ILE A 113 -8.58 -5.20 -3.97
CA ILE A 113 -9.36 -6.27 -3.34
C ILE A 113 -10.86 -6.02 -3.54
N GLY A 114 -11.34 -4.81 -3.29
CA GLY A 114 -12.74 -4.44 -3.49
C GLY A 114 -13.15 -4.54 -4.97
N GLY A 115 -12.28 -4.11 -5.89
CA GLY A 115 -12.48 -4.26 -7.32
C GLY A 115 -12.56 -5.72 -7.76
N LEU A 116 -11.67 -6.57 -7.25
CA LEU A 116 -11.68 -8.01 -7.47
C LEU A 116 -12.99 -8.61 -6.97
N VAL A 117 -13.36 -8.39 -5.70
CA VAL A 117 -14.58 -8.93 -5.08
C VAL A 117 -15.82 -8.51 -5.86
N GLY A 118 -15.91 -7.23 -6.26
CA GLY A 118 -17.01 -6.73 -7.08
C GLY A 118 -17.08 -7.38 -8.46
N ALA A 119 -15.94 -7.55 -9.13
CA ALA A 119 -15.87 -8.20 -10.44
C ALA A 119 -16.20 -9.71 -10.36
N GLY A 120 -15.72 -10.41 -9.32
CA GLY A 120 -16.06 -11.80 -9.04
C GLY A 120 -17.56 -11.97 -8.77
N PHE A 121 -18.12 -11.10 -7.92
CA PHE A 121 -19.55 -11.08 -7.62
C PHE A 121 -20.40 -10.87 -8.87
N ALA A 122 -20.03 -9.95 -9.76
CA ALA A 122 -20.74 -9.71 -11.00
C ALA A 122 -20.72 -10.92 -11.97
N LYS A 123 -19.67 -11.76 -11.91
CA LYS A 123 -19.51 -12.90 -12.82
C LYS A 123 -20.20 -14.18 -12.34
N VAL A 124 -20.07 -14.55 -11.07
CA VAL A 124 -20.54 -15.84 -10.52
C VAL A 124 -21.29 -15.70 -9.20
N GLY A 125 -21.52 -14.47 -8.72
CA GLY A 125 -22.15 -14.20 -7.42
C GLY A 125 -21.25 -14.56 -6.25
N PHE A 126 -21.83 -14.79 -5.06
CA PHE A 126 -21.10 -15.03 -3.81
C PHE A 126 -20.21 -16.28 -3.80
N ASN A 127 -20.40 -17.21 -4.75
CA ASN A 127 -19.57 -18.41 -4.89
C ASN A 127 -18.17 -18.11 -5.47
N SER A 128 -17.95 -16.90 -5.99
CA SER A 128 -16.64 -16.45 -6.49
C SER A 128 -15.63 -16.10 -5.38
N ILE A 129 -16.12 -15.84 -4.17
CA ILE A 129 -15.36 -15.20 -3.11
C ILE A 129 -14.80 -16.26 -2.16
N VAL A 130 -13.49 -16.22 -1.94
CA VAL A 130 -12.83 -17.02 -0.90
C VAL A 130 -13.02 -16.30 0.44
N TRP A 131 -14.13 -16.59 1.11
CA TRP A 131 -14.53 -15.93 2.36
C TRP A 131 -13.47 -16.01 3.46
N SER A 132 -12.71 -17.10 3.54
CA SER A 132 -11.62 -17.25 4.52
C SER A 132 -10.51 -16.23 4.31
N GLY A 133 -10.09 -16.00 3.07
CA GLY A 133 -9.08 -15.00 2.74
C GLY A 133 -9.61 -13.58 2.83
N LEU A 134 -10.84 -13.34 2.38
CA LEU A 134 -11.49 -12.03 2.50
C LEU A 134 -11.62 -11.61 3.98
N LEU A 135 -12.14 -12.48 4.85
CA LEU A 135 -12.29 -12.19 6.27
C LEU A 135 -10.95 -11.97 6.97
N LYS A 136 -9.91 -12.75 6.61
CA LYS A 136 -8.56 -12.53 7.13
C LYS A 136 -8.01 -11.17 6.73
N THR A 137 -8.24 -10.77 5.48
CA THR A 137 -7.77 -9.49 4.95
C THR A 137 -8.52 -8.32 5.60
N VAL A 138 -9.86 -8.39 5.67
CA VAL A 138 -10.71 -7.40 6.36
C VAL A 138 -10.33 -7.30 7.84
N GLY A 139 -10.08 -8.43 8.52
CA GLY A 139 -9.61 -8.44 9.90
C GLY A 139 -8.26 -7.76 10.06
N ALA A 140 -7.32 -7.97 9.13
CA ALA A 140 -6.01 -7.31 9.16
C ALA A 140 -6.11 -5.78 9.06
N ILE A 141 -7.11 -5.23 8.35
CA ILE A 141 -7.36 -3.77 8.23
C ILE A 141 -7.60 -3.13 9.60
N PHE A 142 -8.36 -3.80 10.46
CA PHE A 142 -8.70 -3.27 11.78
C PHE A 142 -7.62 -3.63 12.82
N MET A 143 -7.00 -4.80 12.67
CA MET A 143 -5.99 -5.26 13.61
C MET A 143 -4.66 -4.53 13.43
N SER A 144 -4.26 -4.16 12.21
CA SER A 144 -2.95 -3.53 11.98
C SER A 144 -2.82 -2.15 12.65
N PRO A 145 -3.80 -1.23 12.60
CA PRO A 145 -3.69 0.05 13.30
C PRO A 145 -3.81 -0.14 14.81
N ALA A 146 -4.63 -1.09 15.27
CA ALA A 146 -4.80 -1.38 16.70
C ALA A 146 -3.51 -1.92 17.33
N ILE A 147 -2.86 -2.88 16.67
CA ILE A 147 -1.57 -3.43 17.12
C ILE A 147 -0.48 -2.35 17.01
N GLY A 148 -0.44 -1.61 15.91
CA GLY A 148 0.52 -0.51 15.72
C GLY A 148 0.40 0.56 16.82
N PHE A 149 -0.82 0.97 17.16
CA PHE A 149 -1.10 1.90 18.24
C PHE A 149 -0.71 1.34 19.61
N PHE A 150 -1.07 0.08 19.89
CA PHE A 150 -0.72 -0.58 21.14
C PHE A 150 0.80 -0.70 21.34
N LEU A 151 1.53 -1.12 20.30
CA LEU A 151 2.99 -1.21 20.33
C LEU A 151 3.63 0.18 20.46
N ALA A 152 3.10 1.20 19.77
CA ALA A 152 3.56 2.58 19.91
C ALA A 152 3.38 3.09 21.35
N LEU A 153 2.24 2.83 21.98
CA LEU A 153 2.00 3.18 23.38
C LEU A 153 2.96 2.49 24.34
N LEU A 154 3.20 1.18 24.14
CA LEU A 154 4.18 0.44 24.94
C LEU A 154 5.59 1.00 24.78
N LEU A 155 5.98 1.37 23.56
CA LEU A 155 7.28 1.94 23.27
C LEU A 155 7.42 3.32 23.92
N VAL A 156 6.41 4.18 23.82
CA VAL A 156 6.38 5.48 24.51
C VAL A 156 6.47 5.30 26.03
N LEU A 157 5.73 4.35 26.60
CA LEU A 157 5.77 4.07 28.04
C LEU A 157 7.15 3.59 28.48
N ALA A 158 7.73 2.61 27.77
CA ALA A 158 9.04 2.06 28.07
C ALA A 158 10.13 3.14 28.01
N VAL A 159 10.11 3.95 26.95
CA VAL A 159 11.05 5.06 26.78
C VAL A 159 10.85 6.13 27.86
N SER A 160 9.61 6.49 28.17
CA SER A 160 9.30 7.46 29.24
C SER A 160 9.82 6.99 30.59
N TRP A 161 9.66 5.71 30.93
CA TRP A 161 10.17 5.12 32.17
C TRP A 161 11.71 5.09 32.21
N LEU A 162 12.35 4.77 31.09
CA LEU A 162 13.81 4.72 30.99
C LEU A 162 14.45 6.10 31.23
N PHE A 163 13.81 7.16 30.75
CA PHE A 163 14.31 8.53 30.81
C PHE A 163 13.67 9.39 31.91
N VAL A 164 12.79 8.83 32.75
CA VAL A 164 12.05 9.57 33.79
C VAL A 164 12.96 10.26 34.83
N ARG A 165 14.19 9.75 35.01
CA ARG A 165 15.19 10.29 35.94
C ARG A 165 16.28 11.12 35.26
N GLN A 166 16.19 11.33 33.95
CA GLN A 166 17.19 12.04 33.16
C GLN A 166 16.74 13.49 32.92
N THR A 167 17.68 14.43 32.87
CA THR A 167 17.35 15.84 32.63
C THR A 167 16.89 16.04 31.18
N PRO A 168 15.92 16.95 30.93
CA PRO A 168 15.37 17.18 29.58
C PRO A 168 16.45 17.43 28.51
N PHE A 169 17.55 18.09 28.90
CA PHE A 169 18.66 18.41 28.00
C PHE A 169 19.49 17.19 27.55
N ALA A 170 19.63 16.17 28.42
CA ALA A 170 20.35 14.93 28.10
C ALA A 170 19.51 13.98 27.22
N VAL A 171 18.20 13.95 27.48
CA VAL A 171 17.22 13.20 26.67
C VAL A 171 17.17 13.75 25.25
N ASP A 172 17.08 15.08 25.10
CA ASP A 172 16.96 15.75 23.80
C ASP A 172 18.23 15.61 22.92
N ARG A 173 19.41 15.49 23.53
CA ARG A 173 20.66 15.17 22.80
C ARG A 173 20.69 13.72 22.32
N THR A 174 20.20 12.78 23.14
CA THR A 174 20.19 11.34 22.84
C THR A 174 19.13 11.00 21.78
N PHE A 175 17.93 11.58 21.89
CA PHE A 175 16.86 11.39 20.91
C PHE A 175 17.17 11.96 19.54
N ARG A 176 17.88 13.10 19.43
CA ARG A 176 18.35 13.63 18.14
C ARG A 176 19.28 12.66 17.41
N ILE A 177 20.14 11.96 18.15
CA ILE A 177 21.07 10.96 17.59
C ILE A 177 20.29 9.69 17.20
N MET A 178 19.36 9.23 18.05
CA MET A 178 18.55 8.03 17.78
C MET A 178 17.54 8.22 16.64
N GLN A 179 16.91 9.40 16.49
CA GLN A 179 16.01 9.70 15.37
C GLN A 179 16.72 9.66 14.02
N PHE A 180 17.98 10.11 13.97
CA PHE A 180 18.79 10.05 12.75
C PHE A 180 19.08 8.59 12.33
N ILE A 181 19.26 7.71 13.31
CA ILE A 181 19.50 6.28 13.10
C ILE A 181 18.20 5.53 12.77
N SER A 182 17.06 5.88 13.39
CA SER A 182 15.77 5.20 13.17
C SER A 182 15.07 5.62 11.87
N ALA A 183 15.34 6.82 11.34
CA ALA A 183 14.82 7.26 10.05
C ALA A 183 15.38 6.45 8.86
N SER A 184 16.58 5.87 9.00
CA SER A 184 17.23 5.10 7.93
C SER A 184 16.50 3.78 7.59
N PRO A 185 16.02 2.95 8.55
CA PRO A 185 15.27 1.73 8.27
C PRO A 185 13.74 1.90 8.08
N TYR A 186 13.14 3.04 8.45
CA TYR A 186 11.69 3.24 8.33
C TYR A 186 11.22 3.37 6.85
N CYS A 187 12.09 3.91 5.99
CA CYS A 187 11.81 4.13 4.57
C CYS A 187 11.58 2.82 3.76
N PRO A 188 12.38 1.74 3.92
CA PRO A 188 12.12 0.48 3.22
C PRO A 188 10.94 -0.33 3.78
N GLY A 189 10.62 -0.22 5.08
CA GLY A 189 9.53 -0.99 5.71
C GLY A 189 8.14 -0.54 5.28
N HIS A 190 7.88 0.77 5.22
CA HIS A 190 6.58 1.29 4.80
C HIS A 190 6.28 1.01 3.31
N CYS A 191 7.32 0.94 2.46
CA CYS A 191 7.19 0.56 1.06
C CYS A 191 6.95 -0.95 0.84
N ALA A 192 7.20 -1.80 1.85
CA ALA A 192 6.96 -3.24 1.77
C ALA A 192 5.51 -3.62 2.13
N ASP A 193 4.85 -2.81 2.98
CA ASP A 193 3.49 -3.08 3.48
C ASP A 193 2.36 -2.74 2.50
N ASN A 194 2.63 -1.92 1.46
CA ASN A 194 1.63 -1.43 0.50
C ASN A 194 1.68 -2.10 -0.88
N ARG A 195 2.46 -3.17 -1.02
CA ARG A 195 2.35 -4.03 -2.20
C ARG A 195 1.14 -4.92 -2.12
#